data_AF-A0A409WDE1-F1
#
_entry.id   AF-A0A409WDE1-F1
#
_cell.length_a   1.000
_cell.length_b   1.000
_cell.length_c   1.000
_cell.angle_alpha   90.00
_cell.angle_beta   90.00
_cell.angle_gamma   90.00
#
_symmetry.space_group_name_H-M   'P 1'
#
loop_
_entity.id
_entity.type
_entity.pdbx_description
1 polymer ?
#
loop_
_entity_poly.entity_id
_entity_poly.type
_entity_poly.pdbx_seq_one_letter_code
_entity_poly.pdbx_strand_id
1 'polypeptide(L)'
;MATSRAQPNGVSTPNTTGPRPTTKTHDHEKISQLLASSTSKSETGESLLWVCHFCFKYMSDGIPWELHKKDCKMKSPPGKKVYQRGAHIIWEVDGAKEKLYCQNLSLFGKLFIDVKTLFFDCDNFLFYILTDAKSSEDHIIGFFSKEKVSYDDCNLACILTLPQYQRKGYGMLMIEFSYELSRREGKMGSPERPLSQLGLRGYLSYWISTLVRFFRRVLSTLSPEIAVVRNRNAFPSLKDGEEVGEEVELMKDVKIPKKKSTKGFDGETSEASVEARLCTMPLKYIQGLKDPMFSTQRIFETKRQEDGSAVTHVKIECTLADISRATCMKEQDIAFALNEIGLLSRRLKAQAKVQENGDVGSETPEDLAQIRIEDTFVVTRSMIEQVAKERHVKIMILDRACVLV
;
A
#
# COMPACT_ATOMS: atom_id res chain seq x y z
N MET A 1 -37.10 55.49 -45.92
CA MET A 1 -37.47 54.31 -45.11
C MET A 1 -36.54 53.16 -45.46
N ALA A 2 -35.51 52.92 -44.65
CA ALA A 2 -34.77 51.67 -44.60
C ALA A 2 -33.98 51.66 -43.29
N THR A 3 -34.23 50.65 -42.47
CA THR A 3 -33.77 50.47 -41.10
C THR A 3 -32.36 49.90 -41.03
N SER A 4 -31.59 50.40 -40.06
CA SER A 4 -30.23 49.96 -39.73
C SER A 4 -30.22 48.70 -38.84
N ARG A 5 -29.29 47.77 -39.09
CA ARG A 5 -28.74 46.91 -38.03
C ARG A 5 -27.29 46.53 -38.37
N ALA A 6 -26.39 46.91 -37.48
CA ALA A 6 -24.95 46.76 -37.60
C ALA A 6 -24.48 45.35 -37.17
N GLN A 7 -23.41 44.86 -37.82
CA GLN A 7 -22.67 43.64 -37.51
C GLN A 7 -21.70 43.87 -36.33
N PRO A 8 -21.40 42.83 -35.51
CA PRO A 8 -20.28 42.91 -34.57
C PRO A 8 -18.98 42.38 -35.16
N ASN A 9 -17.90 43.11 -34.90
CA ASN A 9 -16.51 42.83 -35.25
C ASN A 9 -15.97 41.56 -34.56
N GLY A 10 -15.34 40.69 -35.33
CA GLY A 10 -14.54 39.57 -34.84
C GLY A 10 -13.16 40.04 -34.35
N VAL A 11 -12.85 39.74 -33.09
CA VAL A 11 -11.53 39.97 -32.47
C VAL A 11 -10.68 38.71 -32.66
N SER A 12 -9.48 38.90 -33.22
CA SER A 12 -8.44 37.92 -33.40
C SER A 12 -7.81 37.50 -32.05
N THR A 13 -7.73 36.19 -31.80
CA THR A 13 -6.97 35.63 -30.67
C THR A 13 -5.65 35.04 -31.17
N PRO A 14 -4.53 35.22 -30.44
CA PRO A 14 -3.23 34.71 -30.84
C PRO A 14 -3.12 33.19 -30.59
N ASN A 15 -2.48 32.49 -31.53
CA ASN A 15 -2.12 31.08 -31.44
C ASN A 15 -1.23 30.81 -30.21
N THR A 16 -1.78 30.17 -29.19
CA THR A 16 -1.00 29.54 -28.12
C THR A 16 -0.56 28.16 -28.60
N THR A 17 0.71 28.04 -28.97
CA THR A 17 1.36 26.76 -29.25
C THR A 17 1.34 25.89 -27.99
N GLY A 18 0.60 24.78 -28.05
CA GLY A 18 0.59 23.78 -26.99
C GLY A 18 1.97 23.14 -26.80
N PRO A 19 2.29 22.62 -25.60
CA PRO A 19 3.59 22.01 -25.34
C PRO A 19 3.79 20.77 -26.22
N ARG A 20 4.93 20.75 -26.90
CA ARG A 20 5.42 19.65 -27.75
C ARG A 20 5.46 18.34 -26.93
N PRO A 21 5.09 17.17 -27.49
CA PRO A 21 5.20 15.91 -26.76
C PRO A 21 6.65 15.68 -26.37
N THR A 22 6.91 15.66 -25.07
CA THR A 22 8.23 15.36 -24.50
C THR A 22 8.60 13.91 -24.81
N THR A 23 9.84 13.69 -25.26
CA THR A 23 10.71 12.48 -25.35
C THR A 23 10.23 11.07 -24.90
N LYS A 24 9.20 10.93 -24.05
CA LYS A 24 8.71 9.68 -23.45
C LYS A 24 7.84 8.82 -24.36
N THR A 25 7.11 9.40 -25.30
CA THR A 25 6.37 8.64 -26.34
C THR A 25 7.32 7.93 -27.28
N HIS A 26 8.48 8.52 -27.54
CA HIS A 26 9.47 8.04 -28.48
C HIS A 26 10.15 6.72 -28.04
N ASP A 27 10.34 6.50 -26.74
CA ASP A 27 10.96 5.26 -26.24
C ASP A 27 9.98 4.07 -26.28
N HIS A 28 8.69 4.32 -26.05
CA HIS A 28 7.64 3.32 -26.22
C HIS A 28 7.43 2.95 -27.68
N GLU A 29 7.43 3.95 -28.57
CA GLU A 29 7.40 3.75 -30.02
C GLU A 29 8.63 2.97 -30.49
N LYS A 30 9.83 3.26 -29.99
CA LYS A 30 11.05 2.51 -30.34
C LYS A 30 11.02 1.05 -29.92
N ILE A 31 10.48 0.72 -28.75
CA ILE A 31 10.35 -0.67 -28.30
C ILE A 31 9.26 -1.39 -29.08
N SER A 32 8.14 -0.72 -29.33
CA SER A 32 7.12 -1.23 -30.24
C SER A 32 7.70 -1.45 -31.64
N GLN A 33 8.61 -0.59 -32.11
CA GLN A 33 9.31 -0.77 -33.39
C GLN A 33 10.36 -1.87 -33.34
N LEU A 34 11.13 -2.03 -32.25
CA LEU A 34 12.08 -3.12 -32.06
C LEU A 34 11.37 -4.48 -32.04
N LEU A 35 10.27 -4.58 -31.27
CA LEU A 35 9.43 -5.77 -31.25
C LEU A 35 8.74 -5.97 -32.60
N ALA A 36 8.16 -4.93 -33.21
CA ALA A 36 7.50 -5.03 -34.51
C ALA A 36 8.46 -5.38 -35.66
N SER A 37 9.70 -4.92 -35.61
CA SER A 37 10.75 -5.29 -36.57
C SER A 37 11.12 -6.76 -36.46
N SER A 38 10.85 -7.37 -35.30
CA SER A 38 11.10 -8.77 -35.00
C SER A 38 9.86 -9.64 -35.13
N THR A 39 8.71 -9.13 -35.58
CA THR A 39 7.47 -9.92 -35.75
C THR A 39 7.13 -10.09 -37.23
N SER A 40 6.62 -11.26 -37.61
CA SER A 40 6.06 -11.44 -38.94
C SER A 40 4.74 -10.67 -39.05
N LYS A 41 4.55 -9.97 -40.19
CA LYS A 41 3.30 -9.28 -40.49
C LYS A 41 2.29 -10.31 -40.99
N SER A 42 1.12 -10.38 -40.36
CA SER A 42 0.00 -11.16 -40.90
C SER A 42 -0.54 -10.52 -42.19
N GLU A 43 -1.29 -11.27 -42.98
CA GLU A 43 -2.02 -10.78 -44.15
C GLU A 43 -3.02 -9.64 -43.80
N THR A 44 -3.38 -9.48 -42.52
CA THR A 44 -4.25 -8.42 -42.01
C THR A 44 -3.50 -7.13 -41.60
N GLY A 45 -2.17 -7.10 -41.71
CA GLY A 45 -1.34 -5.95 -41.31
C GLY A 45 -1.07 -5.87 -39.80
N GLU A 46 -1.51 -6.84 -39.01
CA GLU A 46 -1.27 -6.92 -37.57
C GLU A 46 0.04 -7.65 -37.29
N SER A 47 0.79 -7.17 -36.29
CA SER A 47 2.05 -7.76 -35.83
C SER A 47 1.78 -8.63 -34.60
N LEU A 48 2.06 -9.93 -34.69
CA LEU A 48 1.83 -10.90 -33.61
C LEU A 48 3.14 -11.29 -32.92
N LEU A 49 3.14 -11.26 -31.58
CA LEU A 49 4.27 -11.71 -30.77
C LEU A 49 3.86 -12.95 -29.97
N TRP A 50 4.58 -14.05 -30.17
CA TRP A 50 4.31 -15.32 -29.50
C TRP A 50 5.20 -15.47 -28.28
N VAL A 51 4.62 -15.56 -27.08
CA VAL A 51 5.38 -15.60 -25.82
C VAL A 51 5.09 -16.90 -25.07
N CYS A 52 6.14 -17.57 -24.61
CA CYS A 52 6.00 -18.73 -23.71
C CYS A 52 5.52 -18.25 -22.33
N HIS A 53 4.43 -18.82 -21.83
CA HIS A 53 3.86 -18.42 -20.53
C HIS A 53 4.66 -18.88 -19.30
N PHE A 54 5.67 -19.75 -19.50
CA PHE A 54 6.59 -20.16 -18.44
C PHE A 54 7.89 -19.36 -18.49
N CYS A 55 8.69 -19.51 -19.55
CA CYS A 55 10.03 -18.92 -19.62
C CYS A 55 10.10 -17.52 -20.25
N PHE A 56 8.97 -16.96 -20.67
CA PHE A 56 8.86 -15.66 -21.34
C PHE A 56 9.65 -15.51 -22.65
N LYS A 57 10.24 -16.60 -23.18
CA LYS A 57 10.84 -16.58 -24.51
C LYS A 57 9.79 -16.12 -25.53
N TYR A 58 10.14 -15.08 -26.28
CA TYR A 58 9.31 -14.49 -27.31
C TYR A 58 9.81 -14.90 -28.70
N MET A 59 8.87 -15.05 -29.65
CA MET A 59 9.11 -15.49 -31.02
C MET A 59 8.22 -14.70 -31.98
N SER A 60 8.72 -14.51 -33.20
CA SER A 60 8.04 -13.86 -34.32
C SER A 60 6.89 -14.70 -34.88
N ASP A 61 7.03 -16.02 -34.84
CA ASP A 61 6.20 -16.95 -35.60
C ASP A 61 5.59 -18.04 -34.71
N GLY A 62 4.41 -18.53 -35.10
CA GLY A 62 3.67 -19.54 -34.35
C GLY A 62 4.32 -20.93 -34.38
N ILE A 63 4.98 -21.32 -35.48
CA ILE A 63 5.59 -22.65 -35.62
C ILE A 63 6.75 -22.85 -34.62
N PRO A 64 7.76 -21.96 -34.53
CA PRO A 64 8.79 -22.04 -33.50
C PRO A 64 8.22 -22.02 -32.08
N TRP A 65 7.14 -21.28 -31.85
CA TRP A 65 6.48 -21.21 -30.54
C TRP A 65 5.81 -22.53 -30.16
N GLU A 66 5.09 -23.19 -31.07
CA GLU A 66 4.48 -24.50 -30.82
C GLU A 66 5.55 -25.58 -30.55
N LEU A 67 6.66 -25.55 -31.28
CA LEU A 67 7.81 -26.44 -30.99
C LEU A 67 8.40 -26.16 -29.61
N HIS A 68 8.66 -24.89 -29.31
CA HIS A 68 9.17 -24.49 -28.00
C HIS A 68 8.25 -24.90 -26.86
N LYS A 69 6.93 -24.80 -27.02
CA LYS A 69 5.94 -25.19 -26.01
C LYS A 69 6.03 -26.69 -25.65
N LYS A 70 6.36 -27.54 -26.61
CA LYS A 70 6.56 -28.99 -26.40
C LYS A 70 7.89 -29.29 -25.70
N ASP A 71 8.93 -28.52 -26.02
CA ASP A 71 10.29 -28.73 -25.50
C ASP A 71 10.57 -28.02 -24.18
N CYS A 72 9.77 -27.00 -23.84
CA CYS A 72 9.97 -26.19 -22.65
C CYS A 72 9.78 -27.02 -21.39
N LYS A 73 10.87 -27.18 -20.63
CA LYS A 73 10.90 -27.93 -19.37
C LYS A 73 10.48 -27.09 -18.16
N MET A 74 10.34 -25.77 -18.33
CA MET A 74 9.99 -24.86 -17.23
C MET A 74 8.49 -24.98 -16.93
N LYS A 75 8.17 -25.25 -15.66
CA LYS A 75 6.79 -25.37 -15.14
C LYS A 75 6.46 -24.36 -14.05
N SER A 76 7.46 -23.63 -13.56
CA SER A 76 7.35 -22.59 -12.55
C SER A 76 8.47 -21.56 -12.74
N PRO A 77 8.37 -20.36 -12.15
CA PRO A 77 9.46 -19.40 -12.16
C PRO A 77 10.77 -19.99 -11.59
N PRO A 78 11.95 -19.64 -12.14
CA PRO A 78 13.23 -20.17 -11.72
C PRO A 78 13.73 -19.46 -10.46
N GLY A 79 13.17 -19.77 -9.29
CA GLY A 79 13.53 -19.10 -8.06
C GLY A 79 13.14 -19.88 -6.82
N LYS A 80 13.10 -19.19 -5.68
CA LYS A 80 12.61 -19.79 -4.43
C LYS A 80 11.21 -19.27 -4.12
N LYS A 81 10.37 -20.11 -3.52
CA LYS A 81 9.07 -19.68 -2.99
C LYS A 81 9.29 -18.85 -1.73
N VAL A 82 8.69 -17.67 -1.67
CA VAL A 82 8.78 -16.74 -0.53
C VAL A 82 7.43 -16.48 0.13
N TYR A 83 6.34 -16.91 -0.52
CA TYR A 83 5.00 -16.93 0.02
C TYR A 83 4.19 -18.05 -0.61
N GLN A 84 3.38 -18.75 0.17
CA GLN A 84 2.43 -19.72 -0.35
C GLN A 84 1.17 -19.79 0.50
N ARG A 85 0.03 -19.41 -0.08
CA ARG A 85 -1.30 -19.60 0.52
C ARG A 85 -2.23 -20.28 -0.49
N GLY A 86 -2.54 -21.56 -0.24
CA GLY A 86 -3.30 -22.36 -1.19
C GLY A 86 -2.57 -22.44 -2.53
N ALA A 87 -3.26 -22.07 -3.61
CA ALA A 87 -2.71 -22.06 -4.97
C ALA A 87 -1.88 -20.79 -5.29
N HIS A 88 -1.97 -19.72 -4.50
CA HIS A 88 -1.23 -18.48 -4.76
C HIS A 88 0.18 -18.56 -4.18
N ILE A 89 1.18 -18.44 -5.04
CA ILE A 89 2.60 -18.55 -4.69
C ILE A 89 3.32 -17.29 -5.16
N ILE A 90 4.22 -16.74 -4.34
CA ILE A 90 5.17 -15.70 -4.79
C ILE A 90 6.55 -16.33 -4.83
N TRP A 91 7.19 -16.23 -6.00
CA TRP A 91 8.55 -16.67 -6.25
C TRP A 91 9.50 -15.47 -6.25
N GLU A 92 10.60 -15.56 -5.51
CA GLU A 92 11.73 -14.61 -5.60
C GLU A 92 12.75 -15.15 -6.60
N VAL A 93 12.97 -14.38 -7.67
CA VAL A 93 13.91 -14.68 -8.74
C VAL A 93 14.98 -13.58 -8.78
N ASP A 94 16.24 -13.98 -8.71
CA ASP A 94 17.38 -13.07 -8.74
C ASP A 94 17.76 -12.76 -10.20
N GLY A 95 17.68 -11.49 -10.60
CA GLY A 95 17.97 -11.06 -11.97
C GLY A 95 19.41 -11.25 -12.41
N ALA A 96 20.37 -11.35 -11.48
CA ALA A 96 21.76 -11.68 -11.80
C ALA A 96 21.96 -13.18 -12.06
N LYS A 97 21.15 -14.04 -11.43
CA LYS A 97 21.24 -15.49 -11.58
C LYS A 97 20.45 -15.98 -12.79
N GLU A 98 19.24 -15.44 -12.97
CA GLU A 98 18.28 -15.86 -14.00
C GLU A 98 18.11 -14.77 -15.07
N LYS A 99 19.25 -14.32 -15.61
CA LYS A 99 19.34 -13.13 -16.46
C LYS A 99 18.38 -13.14 -17.65
N LEU A 100 18.40 -14.22 -18.44
CA LEU A 100 17.55 -14.32 -19.63
C LEU A 100 16.06 -14.33 -19.28
N TYR A 101 15.68 -15.01 -18.19
CA TYR A 101 14.30 -15.04 -17.73
C TYR A 101 13.82 -13.63 -17.31
N CYS A 102 14.62 -12.93 -16.50
CA CYS A 102 14.28 -11.60 -16.00
C CYS A 102 14.27 -10.53 -17.10
N GLN A 103 15.15 -10.63 -18.09
CA GLN A 103 15.14 -9.78 -19.28
C GLN A 103 13.87 -10.00 -20.10
N ASN A 104 13.53 -11.25 -20.41
CA ASN A 104 12.31 -11.60 -21.14
C ASN A 104 11.04 -11.12 -20.40
N LEU A 105 10.97 -11.37 -19.08
CA LEU A 105 9.87 -10.89 -18.24
C LEU A 105 9.79 -9.36 -18.20
N SER A 106 10.94 -8.68 -18.12
CA SER A 106 11.00 -7.21 -18.13
C SER A 106 10.56 -6.60 -19.45
N LEU A 107 10.99 -7.18 -20.59
CA LEU A 107 10.54 -6.80 -21.93
C LEU A 107 9.04 -7.00 -22.08
N PHE A 108 8.54 -8.16 -21.65
CA PHE A 108 7.10 -8.43 -21.65
C PHE A 108 6.34 -7.42 -20.78
N GLY A 109 6.88 -7.09 -19.60
CA GLY A 109 6.29 -6.07 -18.73
C GLY A 109 6.28 -4.67 -19.34
N LYS A 110 7.26 -4.32 -20.17
CA LYS A 110 7.34 -3.01 -20.86
C LYS A 110 6.16 -2.76 -21.79
N LEU A 111 5.52 -3.83 -22.31
CA LEU A 111 4.29 -3.73 -23.11
C LEU A 111 3.13 -3.09 -22.32
N PHE A 112 3.16 -3.15 -20.99
CA PHE A 112 2.08 -2.71 -20.11
C PHE A 112 2.50 -1.61 -19.12
N ILE A 113 3.78 -1.27 -19.06
CA ILE A 113 4.33 -0.27 -18.14
C ILE A 113 5.03 0.83 -18.95
N ASP A 114 4.40 2.00 -19.01
CA ASP A 114 4.88 3.08 -19.88
C ASP A 114 6.23 3.66 -19.47
N VAL A 115 6.41 3.82 -18.16
CA VAL A 115 7.57 4.48 -17.56
C VAL A 115 8.71 3.52 -17.23
N LYS A 116 8.65 2.26 -17.68
CA LYS A 116 9.74 1.29 -17.42
C LYS A 116 10.93 1.59 -18.33
N THR A 117 12.05 1.97 -17.73
CA THR A 117 13.29 2.34 -18.42
C THR A 117 14.32 1.21 -18.46
N LEU A 118 14.36 0.37 -17.42
CA LEU A 118 15.30 -0.75 -17.32
C LEU A 118 14.64 -2.08 -17.65
N PHE A 119 15.10 -2.73 -18.73
CA PHE A 119 14.59 -4.03 -19.17
C PHE A 119 15.67 -5.01 -19.65
N PHE A 120 16.89 -4.55 -19.92
CA PHE A 120 18.05 -5.41 -20.20
C PHE A 120 18.96 -5.59 -18.99
N ASP A 121 19.18 -4.53 -18.21
CA ASP A 121 20.04 -4.56 -17.02
C ASP A 121 19.24 -4.99 -15.78
N CYS A 122 19.04 -6.30 -15.65
CA CYS A 122 18.26 -6.90 -14.56
C CYS A 122 19.11 -7.33 -13.35
N ASP A 123 20.44 -7.27 -13.44
CA ASP A 123 21.37 -7.85 -12.46
C ASP A 123 21.21 -7.26 -11.04
N ASN A 124 20.79 -6.00 -10.94
CA ASN A 124 20.58 -5.30 -9.68
C ASN A 124 19.16 -5.45 -9.11
N PHE A 125 18.31 -6.30 -9.70
CA PHE A 125 16.92 -6.46 -9.31
C PHE A 125 16.62 -7.87 -8.80
N LEU A 126 15.74 -7.92 -7.80
CA LEU A 126 14.96 -9.10 -7.46
C LEU A 126 13.57 -8.97 -8.10
N PHE A 127 13.06 -10.07 -8.62
CA PHE A 127 11.72 -10.17 -9.18
C PHE A 127 10.87 -11.06 -8.29
N TYR A 128 9.68 -10.58 -7.94
CA TYR A 128 8.71 -11.28 -7.13
C TYR A 128 7.50 -11.62 -8.00
N ILE A 129 7.37 -12.89 -8.34
CA ILE A 129 6.43 -13.37 -9.36
C ILE A 129 5.29 -14.09 -8.68
N LEU A 130 4.09 -13.53 -8.80
CA LEU A 130 2.86 -14.14 -8.30
C LEU A 130 2.34 -15.15 -9.32
N THR A 131 2.11 -16.38 -8.89
CA THR A 131 1.58 -17.47 -9.70
C THR A 131 0.31 -18.06 -9.10
N ASP A 132 -0.47 -18.71 -9.96
CA ASP A 132 -1.60 -19.59 -9.62
C ASP A 132 -1.18 -21.03 -9.92
N ALA A 133 -1.02 -21.84 -8.89
CA ALA A 133 -0.63 -23.24 -8.99
C ALA A 133 -1.80 -24.08 -9.49
N LYS A 134 -1.62 -24.76 -10.62
CA LYS A 134 -2.57 -25.69 -11.23
C LYS A 134 -1.91 -27.03 -11.49
N SER A 135 -2.37 -28.07 -10.79
CA SER A 135 -1.78 -29.42 -10.79
C SER A 135 -0.27 -29.40 -10.46
N SER A 136 0.58 -29.33 -11.48
CA SER A 136 2.05 -29.34 -11.39
C SER A 136 2.70 -28.14 -12.09
N GLU A 137 1.92 -27.11 -12.42
CA GLU A 137 2.34 -25.92 -13.15
C GLU A 137 1.94 -24.64 -12.41
N ASP A 138 2.84 -23.66 -12.40
CA ASP A 138 2.64 -22.38 -11.74
C ASP A 138 2.48 -21.29 -12.80
N HIS A 139 1.23 -20.93 -13.09
CA HIS A 139 0.92 -19.94 -14.11
C HIS A 139 1.06 -18.52 -13.56
N ILE A 140 1.84 -17.68 -14.21
CA ILE A 140 2.03 -16.29 -13.80
C ILE A 140 0.73 -15.47 -13.84
N ILE A 141 0.48 -14.74 -12.75
CA ILE A 141 -0.57 -13.74 -12.61
C ILE A 141 -0.02 -12.32 -12.80
N GLY A 142 1.19 -12.08 -12.31
CA GLY A 142 1.83 -10.78 -12.29
C GLY A 142 3.17 -10.84 -11.59
N PHE A 143 3.88 -9.71 -11.55
CA PHE A 143 5.12 -9.58 -10.83
C PHE A 143 5.33 -8.17 -10.32
N PHE A 144 6.26 -8.02 -9.37
CA PHE A 144 6.92 -6.75 -9.13
C PHE A 144 8.43 -6.93 -9.06
N SER A 145 9.19 -5.87 -9.33
CA SER A 145 10.64 -5.85 -9.14
C SER A 145 11.04 -4.95 -7.97
N LYS A 146 12.16 -5.26 -7.33
CA LYS A 146 12.76 -4.49 -6.24
C LYS A 146 14.26 -4.41 -6.49
N GLU A 147 14.85 -3.23 -6.35
CA GLU A 147 16.31 -3.09 -6.38
C GLU A 147 16.93 -3.81 -5.18
N LYS A 148 18.03 -4.52 -5.40
CA LYS A 148 18.81 -5.15 -4.31
C LYS A 148 19.35 -4.10 -3.35
N VAL A 149 19.76 -2.95 -3.90
CA VAL A 149 20.21 -1.76 -3.18
C VAL A 149 19.50 -0.56 -3.79
N SER A 150 18.59 0.05 -3.03
CA SER A 150 17.85 1.23 -3.45
C SER A 150 18.34 2.44 -2.67
N TYR A 151 18.84 3.46 -3.37
CA TYR A 151 19.31 4.71 -2.73
C TYR A 151 18.16 5.53 -2.14
N ASP A 152 16.99 5.47 -2.76
CA ASP A 152 15.78 6.15 -2.29
C ASP A 152 14.96 5.30 -1.33
N ASP A 153 15.47 4.14 -0.90
CA ASP A 153 14.76 3.13 -0.11
C ASP A 153 13.38 2.77 -0.72
N CYS A 154 13.33 2.63 -2.06
CA CYS A 154 12.13 2.16 -2.73
C CYS A 154 11.99 0.65 -2.51
N ASN A 155 10.82 0.21 -2.04
CA ASN A 155 10.55 -1.21 -1.81
C ASN A 155 9.96 -1.92 -3.02
N LEU A 156 9.64 -1.15 -4.07
CA LEU A 156 9.07 -1.62 -5.31
C LEU A 156 9.45 -0.65 -6.44
N ALA A 157 10.05 -1.18 -7.50
CA ALA A 157 10.43 -0.44 -8.70
C ALA A 157 9.31 -0.48 -9.74
N CYS A 158 9.03 -1.67 -10.30
CA CYS A 158 7.94 -1.89 -11.24
C CYS A 158 6.94 -2.90 -10.69
N ILE A 159 5.66 -2.74 -11.02
CA ILE A 159 4.60 -3.71 -10.69
C ILE A 159 3.68 -3.90 -11.89
N LEU A 160 3.32 -5.15 -12.16
CA LEU A 160 2.37 -5.53 -13.20
C LEU A 160 1.47 -6.66 -12.71
N THR A 161 0.17 -6.46 -12.80
CA THR A 161 -0.80 -7.56 -12.86
C THR A 161 -1.21 -7.72 -14.31
N LEU A 162 -1.11 -8.94 -14.87
CA LEU A 162 -1.46 -9.15 -16.27
C LEU A 162 -2.93 -8.76 -16.51
N PRO A 163 -3.27 -8.16 -17.67
CA PRO A 163 -4.60 -7.60 -17.92
C PRO A 163 -5.77 -8.53 -17.58
N GLN A 164 -5.68 -9.82 -17.93
CA GLN A 164 -6.70 -10.84 -17.65
C GLN A 164 -6.91 -11.15 -16.16
N TYR A 165 -5.99 -10.71 -15.30
CA TYR A 165 -6.03 -10.89 -13.85
C TYR A 165 -6.23 -9.59 -13.07
N GLN A 166 -6.36 -8.45 -13.74
CA GLN A 166 -6.59 -7.17 -13.06
C GLN A 166 -7.94 -7.14 -12.33
N ARG A 167 -8.04 -6.26 -11.32
CA ARG A 167 -9.24 -6.06 -10.47
C ARG A 167 -9.70 -7.29 -9.67
N LYS A 168 -8.87 -8.33 -9.57
CA LYS A 168 -9.12 -9.55 -8.77
C LYS A 168 -8.40 -9.58 -7.41
N GLY A 169 -7.76 -8.47 -7.02
CA GLY A 169 -7.03 -8.34 -5.73
C GLY A 169 -5.54 -8.72 -5.79
N TYR A 170 -5.05 -9.29 -6.89
CA TYR A 170 -3.64 -9.70 -7.01
C TYR A 170 -2.63 -8.56 -6.92
N GLY A 171 -2.94 -7.39 -7.50
CA GLY A 171 -2.10 -6.20 -7.34
C GLY A 171 -1.99 -5.75 -5.88
N MET A 172 -3.10 -5.84 -5.13
CA MET A 172 -3.11 -5.53 -3.69
C MET A 172 -2.26 -6.53 -2.91
N LEU A 173 -2.34 -7.84 -3.21
CA LEU A 173 -1.48 -8.84 -2.59
C LEU A 173 0.01 -8.56 -2.82
N MET A 174 0.40 -8.18 -4.04
CA MET A 174 1.80 -7.84 -4.36
C MET A 174 2.27 -6.58 -3.64
N ILE A 175 1.43 -5.53 -3.54
CA ILE A 175 1.73 -4.33 -2.75
C ILE A 175 1.86 -4.68 -1.26
N GLU A 176 0.91 -5.43 -0.70
CA GLU A 176 0.98 -5.87 0.70
C GLU A 176 2.24 -6.69 0.99
N PHE A 177 2.65 -7.55 0.05
CA PHE A 177 3.88 -8.33 0.17
C PHE A 177 5.14 -7.46 0.09
N SER A 178 5.20 -6.43 -0.77
CA SER A 178 6.37 -5.53 -0.83
C SER A 178 6.59 -4.77 0.49
N TYR A 179 5.52 -4.36 1.17
CA TYR A 179 5.60 -3.76 2.51
C TYR A 179 5.95 -4.78 3.61
N GLU A 180 5.56 -6.04 3.47
CA GLU A 180 5.99 -7.10 4.39
C GLU A 180 7.50 -7.35 4.30
N LEU A 181 8.09 -7.27 3.10
CA LEU A 181 9.55 -7.32 2.92
C LEU A 181 10.22 -6.14 3.65
N SER A 182 9.74 -4.91 3.45
CA SER A 182 10.26 -3.72 4.16
C SER A 182 10.18 -3.87 5.67
N ARG A 183 9.06 -4.40 6.18
CA ARG A 183 8.86 -4.64 7.62
C ARG A 183 9.91 -5.60 8.18
N ARG A 184 10.22 -6.68 7.46
CA ARG A 184 11.22 -7.67 7.86
C ARG A 184 12.65 -7.13 7.78
N GLU A 185 12.90 -6.19 6.88
CA GLU A 185 14.18 -5.47 6.76
C GLU A 185 14.31 -4.32 7.79
N GLY A 186 13.25 -4.02 8.56
CA GLY A 186 13.24 -2.88 9.47
C GLY A 186 13.27 -1.53 8.76
N LYS A 187 12.86 -1.48 7.49
CA LYS A 187 12.86 -0.29 6.63
C LYS A 187 11.44 0.24 6.37
N MET A 188 11.35 1.53 6.05
CA MET A 188 10.11 2.10 5.51
C MET A 188 9.99 1.79 4.02
N GLY A 189 8.77 1.47 3.59
CA GLY A 189 8.47 1.17 2.20
C GLY A 189 7.78 2.32 1.47
N SER A 190 8.17 2.54 0.22
CA SER A 190 7.46 3.40 -0.74
C SER A 190 7.77 2.92 -2.15
N PRO A 191 6.83 3.03 -3.11
CA PRO A 191 7.12 2.75 -4.51
C PRO A 191 8.03 3.79 -5.14
N GLU A 192 8.76 3.36 -6.16
CA GLU A 192 9.42 4.24 -7.11
C GLU A 192 8.39 5.14 -7.84
N ARG A 193 8.79 6.38 -8.11
CA ARG A 193 7.98 7.38 -8.81
C ARG A 193 8.60 7.69 -10.17
N PRO A 194 7.80 8.01 -11.21
CA PRO A 194 6.35 8.21 -11.18
C PRO A 194 5.52 6.91 -11.24
N LEU A 195 4.39 6.89 -10.55
CA LEU A 195 3.42 5.79 -10.62
C LEU A 195 2.54 5.92 -11.87
N SER A 196 2.14 4.78 -12.47
CA SER A 196 1.06 4.74 -13.46
C SER A 196 -0.27 5.11 -12.82
N GLN A 197 -1.27 5.56 -13.59
CA GLN A 197 -2.59 5.88 -13.05
C GLN A 197 -3.22 4.69 -12.29
N LEU A 198 -3.09 3.48 -12.84
CA LEU A 198 -3.56 2.26 -12.18
C LEU A 198 -2.74 1.95 -10.92
N GLY A 199 -1.42 2.16 -10.96
CA GLY A 199 -0.52 2.01 -9.83
C GLY A 199 -0.88 2.95 -8.68
N LEU A 200 -1.07 4.24 -8.95
CA LEU A 200 -1.47 5.24 -7.97
C LEU A 200 -2.80 4.88 -7.28
N ARG A 201 -3.80 4.44 -8.05
CA ARG A 201 -5.07 3.96 -7.49
C ARG A 201 -4.90 2.74 -6.58
N GLY A 202 -4.03 1.81 -6.97
CA GLY A 202 -3.69 0.63 -6.17
C GLY A 202 -3.02 0.99 -4.85
N TYR A 203 -1.99 1.83 -4.91
CA TYR A 203 -1.26 2.31 -3.74
C TYR A 203 -2.13 3.15 -2.81
N LEU A 204 -2.93 4.08 -3.34
CA LEU A 204 -3.85 4.87 -2.53
C LEU A 204 -4.88 3.99 -1.82
N SER A 205 -5.42 2.98 -2.50
CA SER A 205 -6.31 1.99 -1.87
C SER A 205 -5.62 1.22 -0.73
N TYR A 206 -4.36 0.82 -0.93
CA TYR A 206 -3.55 0.16 0.09
C TYR A 206 -3.26 1.07 1.29
N TRP A 207 -2.80 2.30 1.04
CA TRP A 207 -2.47 3.28 2.07
C TRP A 207 -3.69 3.63 2.93
N ILE A 208 -4.81 3.96 2.29
CA ILE A 208 -6.07 4.25 3.00
C ILE A 208 -6.52 3.02 3.81
N SER A 209 -6.50 1.83 3.21
CA SER A 209 -6.90 0.60 3.93
C SER A 209 -6.01 0.34 5.15
N THR A 210 -4.71 0.58 5.03
CA THR A 210 -3.74 0.42 6.11
C THR A 210 -3.99 1.44 7.22
N LEU A 211 -4.21 2.71 6.88
CA LEU A 211 -4.54 3.75 7.85
C LEU A 211 -5.87 3.48 8.57
N VAL A 212 -6.92 3.09 7.85
CA VAL A 212 -8.21 2.74 8.43
C VAL A 212 -8.07 1.58 9.42
N ARG A 213 -7.37 0.51 9.04
CA ARG A 213 -7.10 -0.63 9.94
C ARG A 213 -6.29 -0.20 11.17
N PHE A 214 -5.28 0.65 10.97
CA PHE A 214 -4.48 1.22 12.05
C PHE A 214 -5.34 2.03 13.01
N PHE A 215 -6.14 2.99 12.53
CA PHE A 215 -6.98 3.81 13.40
C PHE A 215 -8.11 3.01 14.06
N ARG A 216 -8.74 2.05 13.38
CA ARG A 216 -9.70 1.14 14.02
C ARG A 216 -9.08 0.41 15.22
N ARG A 217 -7.84 -0.04 15.07
CA ARG A 217 -7.09 -0.69 16.14
C ARG A 217 -6.73 0.28 17.26
N VAL A 218 -6.26 1.46 16.89
CA VAL A 218 -5.81 2.50 17.81
C VAL A 218 -6.99 3.25 18.46
N LEU A 219 -8.21 3.11 17.97
CA LEU A 219 -9.43 3.67 18.60
C LEU A 219 -10.35 2.61 19.21
N SER A 220 -9.95 1.33 19.22
CA SER A 220 -10.72 0.26 19.85
C SER A 220 -10.73 0.41 21.38
N THR A 221 -11.92 0.43 21.97
CA THR A 221 -12.12 0.33 23.43
C THR A 221 -11.88 -1.10 23.89
N LEU A 222 -11.35 -1.29 25.11
CA LEU A 222 -11.26 -2.61 25.74
C LEU A 222 -12.66 -3.21 25.98
N SER A 223 -12.73 -4.52 26.25
CA SER A 223 -13.98 -5.24 26.56
C SER A 223 -14.74 -4.53 27.69
N PRO A 224 -16.09 -4.44 27.62
CA PRO A 224 -16.92 -3.85 28.68
C PRO A 224 -16.84 -4.57 30.04
N GLU A 225 -16.08 -5.67 30.15
CA GLU A 225 -15.85 -6.44 31.38
C GLU A 225 -14.82 -5.82 32.33
N ILE A 226 -14.23 -4.66 31.98
CA ILE A 226 -13.19 -4.00 32.78
C ILE A 226 -13.77 -2.71 33.38
N ALA A 227 -14.03 -2.73 34.69
CA ALA A 227 -14.83 -1.71 35.37
C ALA A 227 -14.15 -0.32 35.45
N VAL A 228 -12.82 -0.25 35.60
CA VAL A 228 -12.04 0.99 35.57
C VAL A 228 -10.58 0.64 35.23
N VAL A 229 -9.97 1.31 34.24
CA VAL A 229 -8.51 1.31 34.06
C VAL A 229 -8.06 2.75 33.88
N ARG A 230 -7.35 3.30 34.87
CA ARG A 230 -6.44 4.42 34.66
C ARG A 230 -5.05 3.85 34.51
N ASN A 231 -4.60 3.68 33.27
CA ASN A 231 -3.21 3.34 33.02
C ASN A 231 -2.51 4.55 32.41
N ARG A 232 -1.47 5.03 33.10
CA ARG A 232 -0.37 5.73 32.45
C ARG A 232 0.68 4.66 32.16
N ASN A 233 0.98 4.44 30.89
CA ASN A 233 2.14 3.67 30.44
C ASN A 233 2.10 2.12 30.54
N ALA A 234 0.96 1.46 30.62
CA ALA A 234 0.90 0.00 30.47
C ALA A 234 -0.38 -0.53 29.82
N PHE A 235 -0.24 -1.60 29.03
CA PHE A 235 -1.35 -2.40 28.51
C PHE A 235 -1.90 -3.29 29.65
N PRO A 236 -3.21 -3.38 29.89
CA PRO A 236 -3.74 -4.37 30.83
C PRO A 236 -3.46 -5.77 30.27
N SER A 237 -2.62 -6.53 30.97
CA SER A 237 -2.35 -7.93 30.64
C SER A 237 -3.66 -8.72 30.73
N LEU A 238 -4.10 -9.30 29.61
CA LEU A 238 -5.24 -10.23 29.54
C LEU A 238 -4.78 -11.68 29.70
N LYS A 239 -3.73 -11.92 30.50
CA LYS A 239 -3.42 -13.25 30.99
C LYS A 239 -4.06 -13.41 32.36
N ASP A 240 -4.86 -14.46 32.50
CA ASP A 240 -5.27 -14.94 33.81
C ASP A 240 -4.01 -15.20 34.66
N GLY A 241 -3.82 -14.43 35.74
CA GLY A 241 -2.95 -14.80 36.85
C GLY A 241 -1.51 -14.29 36.90
N GLU A 242 -1.14 -13.17 36.25
CA GLU A 242 0.11 -12.49 36.59
C GLU A 242 -0.18 -11.21 37.41
N GLU A 243 0.39 -11.15 38.61
CA GLU A 243 0.30 -10.01 39.53
C GLU A 243 0.85 -8.74 38.84
N VAL A 244 -0.04 -7.79 38.58
CA VAL A 244 0.32 -6.44 38.15
C VAL A 244 0.57 -5.60 39.40
N GLY A 245 1.77 -5.02 39.48
CA GLY A 245 2.19 -4.15 40.57
C GLY A 245 1.24 -2.98 40.79
N GLU A 246 0.91 -2.81 42.07
CA GLU A 246 0.27 -1.71 42.80
C GLU A 246 -0.96 -1.02 42.17
N GLU A 247 -2.10 -1.27 42.83
CA GLU A 247 -3.44 -0.66 42.69
C GLU A 247 -4.34 -1.17 41.55
N VAL A 248 -4.72 -2.46 41.62
CA VAL A 248 -5.91 -2.99 40.93
C VAL A 248 -6.76 -3.77 41.93
N GLU A 249 -7.91 -3.23 42.34
CA GLU A 249 -8.92 -4.02 43.08
C GLU A 249 -9.78 -4.83 42.10
N LEU A 250 -9.61 -6.16 42.11
CA LEU A 250 -10.50 -7.10 41.44
C LEU A 250 -11.70 -7.42 42.34
N MET A 251 -12.93 -7.19 41.87
CA MET A 251 -14.11 -7.90 42.37
C MET A 251 -14.33 -9.18 41.55
N LYS A 252 -14.42 -10.32 42.24
CA LYS A 252 -14.52 -11.66 41.66
C LYS A 252 -15.92 -11.99 41.13
N ASP A 253 -15.91 -12.93 40.18
CA ASP A 253 -16.99 -13.81 39.72
C ASP A 253 -17.95 -13.31 38.63
N VAL A 254 -17.55 -13.48 37.37
CA VAL A 254 -18.47 -13.78 36.26
C VAL A 254 -17.92 -14.94 35.43
N LYS A 255 -18.62 -16.08 35.40
CA LYS A 255 -18.26 -17.24 34.57
C LYS A 255 -18.77 -17.03 33.13
N ILE A 256 -17.87 -17.03 32.15
CA ILE A 256 -18.19 -16.93 30.72
C ILE A 256 -18.33 -18.33 30.10
N PRO A 257 -19.41 -18.64 29.34
CA PRO A 257 -19.58 -19.95 28.70
C PRO A 257 -18.73 -20.10 27.44
N LYS A 258 -17.98 -21.21 27.32
CA LYS A 258 -17.15 -21.54 26.15
C LYS A 258 -18.02 -21.86 24.93
N LYS A 259 -17.97 -21.04 23.87
CA LYS A 259 -18.52 -21.39 22.55
C LYS A 259 -17.53 -22.27 21.78
N LYS A 260 -18.02 -23.40 21.25
CA LYS A 260 -17.28 -24.34 20.41
C LYS A 260 -16.97 -23.71 19.04
N SER A 261 -15.71 -23.78 18.60
CA SER A 261 -15.29 -23.45 17.25
C SER A 261 -15.63 -24.60 16.31
N THR A 262 -16.45 -24.33 15.30
CA THR A 262 -16.64 -25.24 14.16
C THR A 262 -15.55 -24.96 13.12
N LYS A 263 -14.83 -26.02 12.72
CA LYS A 263 -13.94 -26.01 11.57
C LYS A 263 -14.80 -26.02 10.30
N GLY A 264 -14.78 -24.92 9.54
CA GLY A 264 -15.37 -24.84 8.21
C GLY A 264 -14.45 -24.06 7.28
N PHE A 265 -14.02 -24.72 6.20
CA PHE A 265 -13.37 -24.10 5.05
C PHE A 265 -14.45 -23.84 4.00
N ASP A 266 -14.99 -22.63 4.05
CA ASP A 266 -15.42 -21.80 2.93
C ASP A 266 -15.62 -20.41 3.54
N GLY A 267 -15.32 -19.35 2.79
CA GLY A 267 -15.10 -17.97 3.26
C GLY A 267 -16.24 -17.27 4.02
N GLU A 268 -17.21 -17.97 4.58
CA GLU A 268 -18.23 -17.47 5.50
C GLU A 268 -17.69 -17.41 6.92
N THR A 269 -16.81 -16.45 7.14
CA THR A 269 -16.69 -15.90 8.48
C THR A 269 -17.90 -15.03 8.77
N SER A 270 -18.51 -15.24 9.94
CA SER A 270 -19.58 -14.37 10.43
C SER A 270 -19.17 -12.90 10.31
N GLU A 271 -20.14 -12.00 10.11
CA GLU A 271 -19.87 -10.56 10.05
C GLU A 271 -19.04 -10.09 11.27
N ALA A 272 -19.31 -10.65 12.45
CA ALA A 272 -18.51 -10.41 13.65
C ALA A 272 -17.03 -10.85 13.52
N SER A 273 -16.73 -11.93 12.79
CA SER A 273 -15.36 -12.38 12.50
C SER A 273 -14.69 -11.59 11.37
N VAL A 274 -15.47 -11.08 10.41
CA VAL A 274 -14.98 -10.14 9.38
C VAL A 274 -14.66 -8.80 10.01
N GLU A 275 -15.58 -8.24 10.80
CA GLU A 275 -15.40 -6.99 11.53
C GLU A 275 -14.27 -7.11 12.57
N ALA A 276 -14.19 -8.22 13.30
CA ALA A 276 -13.03 -8.51 14.13
C ALA A 276 -11.73 -8.58 13.31
N ARG A 277 -11.69 -9.19 12.12
CA ARG A 277 -10.47 -9.20 11.28
C ARG A 277 -10.17 -7.86 10.59
N LEU A 278 -11.18 -7.02 10.37
CA LEU A 278 -11.04 -5.64 9.91
C LEU A 278 -10.54 -4.70 11.01
N CYS A 279 -10.87 -4.99 12.28
CA CYS A 279 -10.54 -4.18 13.46
C CYS A 279 -9.33 -4.70 14.27
N THR A 280 -9.03 -6.00 14.19
CA THR A 280 -8.04 -6.69 15.02
C THR A 280 -7.10 -7.54 14.15
N MET A 281 -5.88 -7.06 13.97
CA MET A 281 -4.75 -7.98 13.85
C MET A 281 -4.68 -8.76 15.18
N PRO A 282 -4.57 -10.10 15.19
CA PRO A 282 -4.53 -10.87 16.42
C PRO A 282 -3.46 -10.32 17.39
N LEU A 283 -3.85 -10.09 18.65
CA LEU A 283 -3.00 -9.53 19.72
C LEU A 283 -1.62 -10.21 19.82
N LYS A 284 -1.55 -11.52 19.55
CA LYS A 284 -0.31 -12.30 19.48
C LYS A 284 0.74 -11.75 18.51
N TYR A 285 0.33 -11.11 17.42
CA TYR A 285 1.25 -10.49 16.46
C TYR A 285 1.78 -9.15 16.95
N ILE A 286 1.12 -8.52 17.93
CA ILE A 286 1.49 -7.22 18.52
C ILE A 286 2.29 -7.40 19.80
N GLN A 287 2.07 -8.49 20.54
CA GLN A 287 2.85 -8.80 21.75
C GLN A 287 4.34 -9.02 21.42
N GLY A 288 4.67 -9.41 20.18
CA GLY A 288 6.03 -9.45 19.66
C GLY A 288 6.59 -8.10 19.18
N LEU A 289 5.75 -7.06 19.02
CA LEU A 289 6.16 -5.78 18.42
C LEU A 289 6.67 -4.74 19.43
N LYS A 290 6.49 -4.92 20.75
CA LYS A 290 6.92 -3.98 21.81
C LYS A 290 6.76 -2.48 21.43
N ASP A 291 5.71 -2.12 20.69
CA ASP A 291 5.58 -0.79 20.11
C ASP A 291 4.87 0.14 21.13
N PRO A 292 5.55 1.21 21.59
CA PRO A 292 5.03 2.14 22.59
C PRO A 292 3.67 2.77 22.23
N MET A 293 3.37 2.94 20.93
CA MET A 293 2.13 3.61 20.51
C MET A 293 0.87 2.79 20.81
N PHE A 294 1.00 1.46 20.89
CA PHE A 294 -0.11 0.55 21.21
C PHE A 294 -0.23 0.28 22.71
N SER A 295 0.70 0.80 23.52
CA SER A 295 0.81 0.48 24.95
C SER A 295 0.79 1.71 25.87
N THR A 296 1.48 2.80 25.57
CA THR A 296 1.75 3.88 26.55
C THR A 296 1.14 5.25 26.23
N GLN A 297 0.84 5.57 24.97
CA GLN A 297 0.39 6.91 24.54
C GLN A 297 -1.15 7.09 24.41
N ARG A 298 -1.95 6.30 25.14
CA ARG A 298 -3.42 6.34 25.08
C ARG A 298 -4.01 6.88 26.38
N ILE A 299 -4.93 7.83 26.27
CA ILE A 299 -5.72 8.34 27.40
C ILE A 299 -7.13 7.75 27.29
N PHE A 300 -7.54 7.01 28.31
CA PHE A 300 -8.90 6.51 28.46
C PHE A 300 -9.64 7.34 29.52
N GLU A 301 -10.75 7.95 29.13
CA GLU A 301 -11.63 8.71 30.03
C GLU A 301 -13.02 8.08 30.02
N THR A 302 -13.36 7.32 31.04
CA THR A 302 -14.68 6.69 31.19
C THR A 302 -15.57 7.55 32.09
N LYS A 303 -16.71 8.00 31.55
CA LYS A 303 -17.75 8.72 32.29
C LYS A 303 -18.97 7.84 32.43
N ARG A 304 -19.43 7.65 33.67
CA ARG A 304 -20.70 6.99 33.97
C ARG A 304 -21.84 7.96 33.66
N GLN A 305 -22.82 7.50 32.91
CA GLN A 305 -24.04 8.24 32.62
C GLN A 305 -25.11 7.98 33.68
N GLU A 306 -26.08 8.87 33.76
CA GLU A 306 -27.19 8.82 34.74
C GLU A 306 -28.10 7.60 34.53
N ASP A 307 -28.13 7.04 33.32
CA ASP A 307 -28.86 5.82 32.95
C ASP A 307 -28.17 4.51 33.40
N GLY A 308 -27.01 4.62 34.06
CA GLY A 308 -26.19 3.48 34.49
C GLY A 308 -25.25 2.95 33.41
N SER A 309 -25.28 3.49 32.19
CA SER A 309 -24.31 3.20 31.14
C SER A 309 -22.97 3.90 31.40
N ALA A 310 -21.91 3.51 30.70
CA ALA A 310 -20.60 4.14 30.79
C ALA A 310 -20.05 4.42 29.38
N VAL A 311 -19.60 5.64 29.14
CA VAL A 311 -18.95 6.03 27.89
C VAL A 311 -17.45 6.18 28.13
N THR A 312 -16.66 5.42 27.38
CA THR A 312 -15.20 5.51 27.39
C THR A 312 -14.72 6.30 26.18
N HIS A 313 -14.14 7.47 26.41
CA HIS A 313 -13.44 8.24 25.40
C HIS A 313 -11.98 7.78 25.33
N VAL A 314 -11.49 7.55 24.10
CA VAL A 314 -10.09 7.22 23.84
C VAL A 314 -9.47 8.40 23.10
N LYS A 315 -8.46 9.05 23.71
CA LYS A 315 -7.68 10.13 23.10
C LYS A 315 -6.24 9.67 22.92
N ILE A 316 -5.68 9.92 21.74
CA ILE A 316 -4.33 9.49 21.36
C ILE A 316 -3.67 10.63 20.61
N GLU A 317 -2.49 11.00 21.08
CA GLU A 317 -1.64 11.98 20.42
C GLU A 317 -0.54 11.21 19.71
N CYS A 318 -0.45 11.37 18.39
CA CYS A 318 0.55 10.72 17.57
C CYS A 318 0.96 11.63 16.40
N THR A 319 2.21 11.50 15.99
CA THR A 319 2.82 12.18 14.85
C THR A 319 2.74 11.32 13.59
N LEU A 320 3.02 11.89 12.42
CA LEU A 320 3.16 11.10 11.19
C LEU A 320 4.31 10.08 11.30
N ALA A 321 5.39 10.43 12.01
CA ALA A 321 6.50 9.54 12.29
C ALA A 321 6.07 8.32 13.12
N ASP A 322 5.14 8.51 14.06
CA ASP A 322 4.58 7.41 14.85
C ASP A 322 3.84 6.45 13.93
N ILE A 323 2.88 6.95 13.13
CA ILE A 323 2.13 6.14 12.16
C ILE A 323 3.07 5.43 11.17
N SER A 324 4.10 6.12 10.70
CA SER A 324 5.15 5.58 9.83
C SER A 324 5.81 4.35 10.45
N ARG A 325 6.24 4.43 11.72
CA ARG A 325 6.83 3.28 12.44
C ARG A 325 5.87 2.11 12.59
N ALA A 326 4.59 2.35 12.90
CA ALA A 326 3.61 1.28 13.06
C ALA A 326 3.24 0.59 11.72
N THR A 327 3.12 1.38 10.65
CA THR A 327 2.62 0.91 9.35
C THR A 327 3.73 0.49 8.38
N CYS A 328 4.98 0.90 8.63
CA CYS A 328 6.13 0.81 7.71
C CYS A 328 5.95 1.61 6.41
N MET A 329 5.10 2.65 6.43
CA MET A 329 4.90 3.57 5.30
C MET A 329 5.69 4.85 5.51
N LYS A 330 6.22 5.45 4.43
CA LYS A 330 6.84 6.78 4.52
C LYS A 330 5.81 7.84 4.92
N GLU A 331 6.24 8.83 5.69
CA GLU A 331 5.39 9.92 6.19
C GLU A 331 4.69 10.70 5.08
N GLN A 332 5.38 10.89 3.95
CA GLN A 332 4.83 11.57 2.77
C GLN A 332 3.63 10.81 2.18
N ASP A 333 3.69 9.46 2.14
CA ASP A 333 2.60 8.63 1.64
C ASP A 333 1.41 8.62 2.62
N ILE A 334 1.69 8.67 3.92
CA ILE A 334 0.67 8.82 4.98
C ILE A 334 -0.02 10.17 4.84
N ALA A 335 0.73 11.27 4.77
CA ALA A 335 0.20 12.61 4.64
C ALA A 335 -0.65 12.74 3.37
N PHE A 336 -0.16 12.20 2.25
CA PHE A 336 -0.90 12.15 0.99
C PHE A 336 -2.21 11.39 1.14
N ALA A 337 -2.18 10.18 1.71
CA ALA A 337 -3.39 9.38 1.90
C ALA A 337 -4.39 10.03 2.85
N LEU A 338 -3.95 10.67 3.93
CA LEU A 338 -4.81 11.43 4.86
C LEU A 338 -5.45 12.64 4.20
N ASN A 339 -4.71 13.36 3.36
CA ASN A 339 -5.23 14.47 2.58
C ASN A 339 -6.31 14.02 1.59
N GLU A 340 -6.09 12.90 0.88
CA GLU A 340 -7.04 12.32 -0.09
C GLU A 340 -8.37 11.84 0.53
N ILE A 341 -8.39 11.59 1.84
CA ILE A 341 -9.62 11.25 2.59
C ILE A 341 -10.12 12.40 3.46
N GLY A 342 -9.55 13.60 3.31
CA GLY A 342 -10.00 14.81 4.01
C GLY A 342 -9.75 14.82 5.52
N LEU A 343 -8.82 14.00 6.00
CA LEU A 343 -8.49 13.92 7.43
C LEU A 343 -7.30 14.81 7.83
N LEU A 344 -6.57 15.36 6.86
CA LEU A 344 -5.45 16.27 7.11
C LEU A 344 -5.92 17.72 7.10
N SER A 345 -5.56 18.49 8.13
CA SER A 345 -5.87 19.91 8.29
C SER A 345 -4.58 20.73 8.37
N ARG A 346 -4.51 21.83 7.61
CA ARG A 346 -3.38 22.77 7.64
C ARG A 346 -3.62 23.85 8.70
N ARG A 347 -2.74 23.95 9.69
CA ARG A 347 -2.75 25.04 10.68
C ARG A 347 -1.57 25.98 10.44
N LEU A 348 -1.84 27.28 10.40
CA LEU A 348 -0.81 28.31 10.37
C LEU A 348 -0.40 28.60 11.82
N LYS A 349 0.84 28.30 12.20
CA LYS A 349 1.42 28.81 13.44
C LYS A 349 2.26 30.04 13.12
N ALA A 350 1.83 31.18 13.64
CA ALA A 350 2.69 32.34 13.76
C ALA A 350 3.61 32.12 14.97
N GLN A 351 4.92 32.06 14.76
CA GLN A 351 5.87 32.15 15.87
C GLN A 351 5.98 33.62 16.27
N ALA A 352 5.50 33.97 17.47
CA ALA A 352 5.88 35.22 18.10
C ALA A 352 7.30 35.04 18.67
N LYS A 353 8.29 35.79 18.18
CA LYS A 353 9.60 35.89 18.84
C LYS A 353 9.34 36.45 20.25
N VAL A 354 9.62 35.68 21.29
CA VAL A 354 9.80 36.22 22.65
C VAL A 354 11.18 36.86 22.65
N GLN A 355 11.22 38.18 22.75
CA GLN A 355 12.44 38.98 22.79
C GLN A 355 13.01 38.90 24.20
N GLU A 356 14.03 38.07 24.43
CA GLU A 356 14.90 38.22 25.60
C GLU A 356 15.90 39.36 25.29
N ASN A 357 15.61 40.51 25.90
CA ASN A 357 16.46 41.68 26.19
C ASN A 357 17.63 42.02 25.27
N GLY A 358 17.49 43.19 24.62
CA GLY A 358 18.52 44.23 24.60
C GLY A 358 19.39 44.31 23.36
N ASP A 359 18.94 45.03 22.32
CA ASP A 359 19.61 46.21 21.76
C ASP A 359 18.73 46.86 20.67
N VAL A 360 18.76 48.19 20.55
CA VAL A 360 17.98 48.94 19.54
C VAL A 360 18.86 49.15 18.31
N GLY A 361 18.74 48.27 17.32
CA GLY A 361 19.47 48.35 16.05
C GLY A 361 18.59 48.02 14.85
N SER A 362 18.23 49.06 14.10
CA SER A 362 17.66 49.10 12.73
C SER A 362 16.93 47.85 12.21
N GLU A 363 15.61 47.85 12.31
CA GLU A 363 14.75 46.85 11.65
C GLU A 363 14.59 47.17 10.15
N THR A 364 15.04 46.26 9.28
CA THR A 364 14.65 46.22 7.86
C THR A 364 13.34 45.42 7.71
N PRO A 365 12.47 45.71 6.71
CA PRO A 365 11.18 45.02 6.53
C PRO A 365 11.23 43.52 6.19
N GLU A 366 12.41 42.88 6.26
CA GLU A 366 12.63 41.47 5.93
C GLU A 366 12.50 40.52 7.15
N ASP A 367 12.30 41.06 8.36
CA ASP A 367 12.05 40.28 9.59
C ASP A 367 10.59 39.81 9.78
N LEU A 368 9.87 39.59 8.67
CA LEU A 368 8.50 39.08 8.69
C LEU A 368 8.47 37.63 9.20
N ALA A 369 7.71 37.43 10.28
CA ALA A 369 7.43 36.15 10.93
C ALA A 369 7.36 34.98 9.91
N GLN A 370 8.27 34.01 10.05
CA GLN A 370 8.24 32.81 9.24
C GLN A 370 7.03 31.98 9.65
N ILE A 371 5.92 32.16 8.91
CA ILE A 371 4.68 31.41 9.14
C ILE A 371 4.98 29.93 8.85
N ARG A 372 5.06 29.12 9.90
CA ARG A 372 5.24 27.68 9.76
C ARG A 372 3.85 27.05 9.60
N ILE A 373 3.62 26.43 8.45
CA ILE A 373 2.44 25.61 8.23
C ILE A 373 2.70 24.26 8.89
N GLU A 374 1.91 23.91 9.91
CA GLU A 374 1.92 22.58 10.51
C GLU A 374 0.69 21.80 10.03
N ASP A 375 0.94 20.62 9.46
CA ASP A 375 -0.11 19.66 9.14
C ASP A 375 -0.53 18.94 10.43
N THR A 376 -1.82 19.01 10.76
CA THR A 376 -2.42 18.35 11.93
C THR A 376 -3.62 17.54 11.47
N PHE A 377 -3.90 16.42 12.11
CA PHE A 377 -5.11 15.64 11.84
C PHE A 377 -5.84 15.35 13.15
N VAL A 378 -7.16 15.35 13.09
CA VAL A 378 -8.04 14.92 14.19
C VAL A 378 -8.97 13.88 13.63
N VAL A 379 -8.96 12.70 14.25
CA VAL A 379 -9.66 11.53 13.74
C VAL A 379 -10.53 10.96 14.83
N THR A 380 -11.82 10.79 14.52
CA THR A 380 -12.76 10.08 15.40
C THR A 380 -13.08 8.71 14.83
N ARG A 381 -13.59 7.80 15.68
CA ARG A 381 -14.03 6.47 15.23
C ARG A 381 -15.10 6.60 14.12
N SER A 382 -16.05 7.51 14.26
CA SER A 382 -17.10 7.74 13.26
C SER A 382 -16.52 8.12 11.89
N MET A 383 -15.54 9.03 11.86
CA MET A 383 -14.86 9.43 10.62
C MET A 383 -14.16 8.25 9.94
N ILE A 384 -13.51 7.38 10.72
CA ILE A 384 -12.83 6.18 10.18
C ILE A 384 -13.83 5.17 9.62
N GLU A 385 -14.94 4.93 10.30
CA GLU A 385 -15.98 4.04 9.80
C GLU A 385 -16.65 4.58 8.54
N GLN A 386 -16.85 5.90 8.46
CA GLN A 386 -17.32 6.56 7.24
C GLN A 386 -16.35 6.35 6.07
N VAL A 387 -15.06 6.64 6.25
CA VAL A 387 -14.03 6.42 5.22
C VAL A 387 -13.98 4.94 4.83
N ALA A 388 -14.06 4.02 5.79
CA ALA A 388 -14.03 2.59 5.53
C ALA A 388 -15.20 2.14 4.64
N LYS A 389 -16.40 2.68 4.88
CA LYS A 389 -17.60 2.42 4.07
C LYS A 389 -17.47 3.03 2.68
N GLU A 390 -17.09 4.30 2.57
CA GLU A 390 -16.95 5.03 1.30
C GLU A 390 -15.87 4.45 0.39
N ARG A 391 -14.76 3.98 0.97
CA ARG A 391 -13.62 3.41 0.24
C ARG A 391 -13.67 1.89 0.12
N HIS A 392 -14.75 1.26 0.60
CA HIS A 392 -14.95 -0.19 0.59
C HIS A 392 -13.73 -0.96 1.12
N VAL A 393 -13.21 -0.54 2.27
CA VAL A 393 -11.97 -1.09 2.84
C VAL A 393 -12.14 -2.57 3.14
N LYS A 394 -11.34 -3.39 2.45
CA LYS A 394 -11.35 -4.86 2.59
C LYS A 394 -10.36 -5.31 3.67
N ILE A 395 -10.47 -6.57 4.09
CA ILE A 395 -9.46 -7.24 4.89
C ILE A 395 -8.12 -7.31 4.13
N MET A 396 -7.02 -7.44 4.87
CA MET A 396 -5.70 -7.66 4.28
C MET A 396 -5.72 -8.97 3.48
N ILE A 397 -5.24 -8.93 2.24
CA ILE A 397 -5.22 -10.11 1.36
C ILE A 397 -4.03 -11.00 1.72
N LEU A 398 -2.88 -10.42 2.04
CA LEU A 398 -1.69 -11.13 2.50
C LEU A 398 -1.97 -11.84 3.84
N ASP A 399 -1.62 -13.12 3.92
CA ASP A 399 -1.51 -13.83 5.20
C ASP A 399 -0.04 -13.95 5.61
N ARG A 400 0.37 -13.27 6.68
CA ARG A 400 1.75 -13.29 7.14
C ARG A 400 2.23 -14.67 7.58
N ALA A 401 1.33 -15.56 8.01
CA ALA A 401 1.69 -16.94 8.37
C ALA A 401 2.11 -17.78 7.16
N CYS A 402 1.76 -17.33 5.96
CA CYS A 402 2.10 -17.99 4.69
C CYS A 402 3.40 -17.46 4.06
N VAL A 403 4.08 -16.50 4.69
CA VAL A 403 5.36 -15.97 4.23
C VAL A 403 6.47 -16.94 4.67
N LEU A 404 7.27 -17.41 3.71
CA LEU A 404 8.24 -18.50 3.88
C LEU A 404 9.68 -18.02 4.12
N VAL A 405 9.89 -16.70 4.10
CA VAL A 405 11.21 -16.06 4.16
C VAL A 405 11.79 -16.08 5.57
#